data_AF-A0A6J7GC80-F1
#
_entry.id   AF-A0A6J7GC80-F1
#
_cell.length_a   1.000
_cell.length_b   1.000
_cell.length_c   1.000
_cell.angle_alpha   90.00
_cell.angle_beta   90.00
_cell.angle_gamma   90.00
#
_symmetry.space_group_name_H-M   'P 1'
#
loop_
_entity.id
_entity.type
_entity.pdbx_description
1 polymer ?
#
loop_
_entity_poly.entity_id
_entity_poly.type
_entity_poly.pdbx_seq_one_letter_code
_entity_poly.pdbx_strand_id
1 'polypeptide(L)'
;MISATEALDIGLVDRLFPAESVYSEAVAWARQFVGGPAAAIAAAKRVIDAGQDGTLEQGLEIERQAFADLFATEDRAIGMESFIAHGPGKAQFKGR
;
A
#
# COMPACT_ATOMS: atom_id res chain seq x y z
N MET A 1 -11.40 6.79 26.72
CA MET A 1 -9.96 6.53 26.43
C MET A 1 -9.82 5.02 26.48
N ILE A 2 -9.41 4.39 25.39
CA ILE A 2 -9.27 2.92 25.29
C ILE A 2 -7.84 2.49 25.61
N SER A 3 -7.64 1.25 26.03
CA SER A 3 -6.29 0.71 26.25
C SER A 3 -5.58 0.39 24.94
N ALA A 4 -4.24 0.27 24.96
CA ALA A 4 -3.48 -0.11 23.77
C ALA A 4 -3.86 -1.52 23.26
N THR A 5 -4.08 -2.47 24.18
CA THR A 5 -4.55 -3.82 23.84
C THR A 5 -5.94 -3.79 23.21
N GLU A 6 -6.86 -3.03 23.80
CA GLU A 6 -8.20 -2.85 23.23
C GLU A 6 -8.17 -2.22 21.84
N ALA A 7 -7.28 -1.25 21.61
CA ALA A 7 -7.09 -0.66 20.28
C ALA A 7 -6.62 -1.69 19.24
N LEU A 8 -5.77 -2.65 19.62
CA LEU A 8 -5.36 -3.75 18.75
C LEU A 8 -6.53 -4.72 18.49
N ASP A 9 -7.25 -5.11 19.54
CA ASP A 9 -8.34 -6.08 19.45
C ASP A 9 -9.50 -5.62 18.55
N ILE A 10 -9.78 -4.31 18.53
CA ILE A 10 -10.81 -3.72 17.66
C ILE A 10 -10.30 -3.36 16.26
N GLY A 11 -9.01 -3.58 15.96
CA GLY A 11 -8.40 -3.26 14.67
C GLY A 11 -8.13 -1.77 14.43
N LEU A 12 -8.06 -0.95 15.48
CA LEU A 12 -7.68 0.47 15.35
C LEU A 12 -6.18 0.64 15.05
N VAL A 13 -5.35 -0.31 15.49
CA VAL A 13 -3.91 -0.36 15.21
C VAL A 13 -3.51 -1.76 14.78
N ASP A 14 -2.53 -1.88 13.87
CA ASP A 14 -2.08 -3.18 13.36
C ASP A 14 -1.14 -3.93 14.32
N ARG A 15 -0.36 -3.21 15.13
CA ARG A 15 0.72 -3.76 15.96
C ARG A 15 0.94 -2.93 17.21
N LEU A 16 1.42 -3.58 18.28
CA LEU A 16 1.83 -2.95 19.52
C LEU A 16 3.32 -3.19 19.79
N PHE A 17 3.97 -2.16 20.33
CA PHE A 17 5.39 -2.19 20.68
C PHE A 17 5.63 -1.46 22.02
N PRO A 18 6.73 -1.76 22.74
CA PRO A 18 7.22 -0.93 23.83
C PRO A 18 7.35 0.54 23.38
N ALA A 19 7.05 1.48 24.28
CA ALA A 19 6.97 2.90 23.96
C ALA A 19 8.26 3.45 23.32
N GLU A 20 9.41 2.95 23.78
CA GLU A 20 10.74 3.31 23.32
C GLU A 20 11.08 2.82 21.90
N SER A 21 10.39 1.79 21.41
CA SER A 21 10.67 1.20 20.08
C SER A 21 9.63 1.56 19.01
N VAL A 22 8.49 2.16 19.38
CA VAL A 22 7.40 2.53 18.45
C VAL A 22 7.92 3.25 17.21
N TYR A 23 8.77 4.26 17.39
CA TYR A 23 9.28 5.06 16.28
C TYR A 23 10.20 4.25 15.36
N SER A 24 11.15 3.50 15.93
CA SER A 24 12.09 2.70 15.13
C SER A 24 11.37 1.61 14.35
N GLU A 25 10.35 0.97 14.94
CA GLU A 25 9.54 -0.06 14.30
C GLU A 25 8.65 0.53 13.20
N ALA A 26 8.03 1.69 13.44
CA ALA A 26 7.25 2.40 12.43
C ALA A 26 8.10 2.80 11.22
N VAL A 27 9.31 3.32 11.45
CA VAL A 27 10.26 3.66 10.38
C VAL A 27 10.72 2.40 9.64
N ALA A 28 11.04 1.32 10.36
CA ALA A 28 11.44 0.04 9.75
C ALA A 28 10.33 -0.52 8.85
N TRP A 29 9.08 -0.45 9.30
CA TRP A 29 7.92 -0.85 8.51
C TRP A 29 7.73 0.05 7.28
N ALA A 30 7.83 1.38 7.43
CA ALA A 30 7.66 2.31 6.31
C ALA A 30 8.74 2.16 5.22
N ARG A 31 9.95 1.73 5.59
CA ARG A 31 11.06 1.52 4.65
C ARG A 31 10.75 0.52 3.53
N GLN A 32 9.81 -0.41 3.73
CA GLN A 32 9.44 -1.37 2.68
C GLN A 32 8.82 -0.71 1.44
N PHE A 33 8.29 0.51 1.58
CA PHE A 33 7.69 1.27 0.48
C PHE A 33 8.71 2.16 -0.25
N VAL A 34 9.90 2.36 0.34
CA VAL A 34 10.94 3.22 -0.23
C VAL A 34 11.50 2.57 -1.49
N GLY A 35 11.54 3.33 -2.58
CA GLY A 35 11.96 2.80 -3.89
C GLY A 35 10.94 1.86 -4.53
N GLY A 36 9.72 1.78 -3.98
CA GLY A 36 8.58 1.09 -4.57
C GLY A 36 7.90 1.89 -5.68
N PRO A 37 6.85 1.32 -6.31
CA PRO A 37 6.10 1.97 -7.38
C PRO A 37 5.18 3.06 -6.79
N ALA A 38 5.69 4.28 -6.66
CA ALA A 38 5.02 5.37 -5.94
C ALA A 38 3.61 5.67 -6.47
N ALA A 39 3.42 5.67 -7.79
CA ALA A 39 2.12 5.88 -8.42
C ALA A 39 1.11 4.78 -8.03
N ALA A 40 1.55 3.52 -8.01
CA ALA A 40 0.69 2.39 -7.63
C ALA A 40 0.33 2.42 -6.14
N ILE A 41 1.28 2.75 -5.26
CA ILE A 41 1.02 2.90 -3.82
C ILE A 41 0.01 4.04 -3.56
N ALA A 42 0.18 5.18 -4.23
CA ALA A 42 -0.74 6.30 -4.14
C ALA A 42 -2.14 5.97 -4.70
N ALA A 43 -2.22 5.21 -5.79
CA ALA A 43 -3.48 4.73 -6.34
C ALA A 43 -4.20 3.78 -5.36
N ALA A 44 -3.49 2.79 -4.81
CA ALA A 44 -4.05 1.85 -3.84
C ALA A 44 -4.64 2.58 -2.62
N LYS A 45 -3.90 3.55 -2.04
CA LYS A 45 -4.40 4.35 -0.91
C LYS A 45 -5.68 5.11 -1.30
N ARG A 46 -5.70 5.77 -2.46
CA ARG A 46 -6.88 6.53 -2.92
C ARG A 46 -8.10 5.64 -3.15
N VAL A 47 -7.91 4.47 -3.75
CA VAL A 47 -9.01 3.52 -4.00
C VAL A 47 -9.58 2.99 -2.69
N ILE A 48 -8.73 2.67 -1.71
CA ILE A 48 -9.17 2.23 -0.38
C ILE A 48 -9.96 3.35 0.31
N ASP A 49 -9.41 4.57 0.34
CA ASP A 49 -10.07 5.70 1.01
C ASP A 49 -11.41 6.03 0.33
N ALA A 50 -11.46 6.08 -1.01
CA ALA A 50 -12.68 6.43 -1.75
C ALA A 50 -13.70 5.27 -1.82
N GLY A 51 -13.26 4.02 -1.83
CA GLY A 51 -14.14 2.85 -1.91
C GLY A 51 -14.86 2.52 -0.59
N GLN A 52 -14.43 3.14 0.52
CA GLN A 52 -15.17 3.08 1.79
C GLN A 52 -16.48 3.86 1.74
N ASP A 53 -16.58 4.84 0.84
CA ASP A 53 -17.78 5.63 0.62
C ASP A 53 -18.61 4.99 -0.51
N GLY A 54 -19.83 4.54 -0.21
CA GLY A 54 -20.77 4.05 -1.21
C GLY A 54 -20.94 2.53 -1.25
N THR A 55 -21.31 1.99 -2.42
CA THR A 55 -21.55 0.56 -2.61
C THR A 55 -20.31 -0.18 -3.11
N LEU A 56 -20.29 -1.50 -2.93
CA LEU A 56 -19.22 -2.36 -3.44
C LEU A 56 -19.01 -2.18 -4.94
N GLU A 57 -20.09 -2.06 -5.72
CA GLU A 57 -20.03 -1.86 -7.17
C GLU A 57 -19.34 -0.55 -7.55
N GLN A 58 -19.59 0.52 -6.78
CA GLN A 58 -18.92 1.81 -6.98
C GLN A 58 -17.43 1.71 -6.66
N GLY A 59 -17.08 1.04 -5.56
CA GLY A 59 -15.69 0.78 -5.19
C GLY A 59 -14.94 -0.03 -6.25
N LEU A 60 -15.56 -1.08 -6.80
CA LEU A 60 -14.98 -1.90 -7.87
C LEU A 60 -14.76 -1.10 -9.16
N GLU A 61 -15.67 -0.17 -9.49
CA GLU A 61 -15.50 0.69 -10.66
C GLU A 61 -14.35 1.70 -10.49
N ILE A 62 -14.21 2.27 -9.28
CA ILE A 62 -13.08 3.15 -8.91
C ILE A 62 -11.76 2.37 -9.01
N GLU A 63 -11.71 1.15 -8.45
CA GLU A 63 -10.54 0.29 -8.53
C GLU A 63 -10.18 -0.04 -9.98
N ARG A 64 -11.16 -0.46 -10.79
CA ARG A 64 -10.97 -0.82 -12.19
C ARG A 64 -10.35 0.34 -12.99
N GLN A 65 -10.84 1.56 -12.78
CA GLN A 65 -10.30 2.74 -13.45
C GLN A 65 -8.86 3.04 -12.99
N ALA A 66 -8.62 3.07 -11.68
CA ALA A 66 -7.29 3.32 -11.13
C ALA A 66 -6.27 2.26 -11.59
N PHE A 67 -6.66 1.00 -11.65
CA PHE A 67 -5.84 -0.09 -12.17
C PHE A 67 -5.49 0.13 -13.65
N ALA A 68 -6.46 0.51 -14.48
CA ALA A 68 -6.22 0.81 -15.89
C ALA A 68 -5.25 2.00 -16.07
N ASP A 69 -5.38 3.05 -15.25
CA ASP A 69 -4.49 4.23 -15.32
C ASP A 69 -3.04 3.86 -15.02
N LEU A 70 -2.80 2.91 -14.10
CA LEU A 70 -1.44 2.44 -13.79
C LEU A 70 -0.76 1.76 -14.99
N PHE A 71 -1.50 1.29 -16.00
CA PHE A 71 -0.89 0.70 -17.19
C PHE A 71 -0.09 1.70 -18.02
N ALA A 72 -0.29 3.00 -17.82
CA ALA A 72 0.47 4.08 -18.44
C ALA A 72 1.79 4.43 -17.71
N THR A 73 2.03 3.85 -16.53
CA THR A 73 3.25 4.12 -15.74
C THR A 73 4.45 3.28 -16.21
N GLU A 74 5.65 3.83 -16.04
CA GLU A 74 6.90 3.12 -16.34
C GLU A 74 7.08 1.94 -15.36
N ASP A 75 6.74 2.17 -14.10
CA ASP A 75 6.83 1.19 -13.03
C ASP A 75 5.98 -0.06 -13.25
N ARG A 76 4.82 0.07 -13.93
CA ARG A 76 4.01 -1.10 -14.30
C ARG A 76 4.77 -2.03 -15.23
N ALA A 77 5.43 -1.49 -16.25
CA ALA A 77 6.21 -2.29 -17.19
C ALA A 77 7.41 -2.95 -16.49
N ILE A 78 8.20 -2.17 -15.73
CA ILE A 78 9.35 -2.65 -14.96
C ILE A 78 8.94 -3.79 -14.02
N GLY A 79 7.86 -3.61 -13.27
CA GLY A 79 7.36 -4.60 -12.31
C GLY A 79 7.01 -5.93 -12.97
N MET A 80 6.26 -5.88 -14.08
CA MET A 80 5.86 -7.09 -14.81
C MET A 80 7.05 -7.80 -15.46
N GLU A 81 7.92 -7.06 -16.14
CA GLU A 81 9.11 -7.61 -16.79
C GLU A 81 10.06 -8.26 -15.77
N SER A 82 10.35 -7.55 -14.68
CA SER A 82 11.19 -8.09 -13.62
C SER A 82 10.56 -9.30 -12.93
N PHE A 83 9.23 -9.32 -12.75
CA PHE A 83 8.55 -10.46 -12.13
C PHE A 83 8.67 -11.71 -13.00
N ILE A 84 8.45 -11.58 -14.31
CA ILE A 84 8.58 -12.69 -15.26
C ILE A 84 10.03 -13.20 -15.32
N ALA A 85 11.00 -12.29 -15.36
CA ALA A 85 12.42 -12.64 -15.51
C ALA A 85 13.07 -13.16 -14.22
N HIS A 86 12.67 -12.64 -13.06
CA HIS A 86 13.43 -12.79 -11.80
C HIS A 86 12.56 -13.12 -10.58
N GLY A 87 11.24 -13.20 -10.72
CA GLY A 87 10.30 -13.41 -9.62
C GLY A 87 10.04 -12.16 -8.78
N PRO A 88 9.33 -12.30 -7.65
CA PRO A 88 8.88 -11.17 -6.83
C PRO A 88 10.04 -10.44 -6.14
N GLY A 89 9.87 -9.13 -5.92
CA GLY A 89 10.76 -8.31 -5.10
C GLY A 89 12.12 -7.98 -5.72
N LYS A 90 12.30 -8.18 -7.03
CA LYS A 90 13.54 -7.87 -7.75
C LYS A 90 13.48 -6.59 -8.60
N ALA A 91 12.29 -6.04 -8.80
CA ALA A 91 12.08 -4.83 -9.59
C ALA A 91 12.72 -3.60 -8.93
N GLN A 92 13.26 -2.70 -9.74
CA GLN A 92 13.77 -1.39 -9.31
C GLN A 92 12.87 -0.30 -9.91
N PHE A 93 11.98 0.25 -9.10
CA PHE A 93 11.01 1.24 -9.54
C PHE A 93 11.59 2.65 -9.57
N LYS A 94 11.01 3.51 -10.41
CA LYS A 94 11.39 4.91 -10.62
C LYS A 94 10.35 5.90 -10.05
N GLY A 95 9.19 5.40 -9.62
CA GLY A 95 8.13 6.20 -9.00
C GLY A 95 7.22 6.94 -9.98
N ARG A 96 7.14 6.49 -11.24
CA ARG A 96 6.36 7.14 -12.30
C ARG A 96 5.88 6.16 -13.37
#